data_AF-A0A076Q035-F1
#
_entry.id   AF-A0A076Q035-F1
#
_cell.length_a   1.000
_cell.length_b   1.000
_cell.length_c   1.000
_cell.angle_alpha   90.00
_cell.angle_beta   90.00
_cell.angle_gamma   90.00
#
_symmetry.space_group_name_H-M   'P 1'
#
loop_
_entity.id
_entity.type
_entity.pdbx_description
1 polymer ?
#
loop_
_entity_poly.entity_id
_entity_poly.type
_entity_poly.pdbx_seq_one_letter_code
_entity_poly.pdbx_strand_id
1 'polypeptide(L)'
;GTWWYHRHFSLQAWDGVFGGILINGPATANYDVDLGHVFLNDWTHESVNTCKIAAETSGPQELDNGLINGTNVYGDLGSRFEQTVFISLGTKYRLRLVNAAIDTHWKFMIDNHTMTVIAADLVPIVPYTAEYISIGMGQRYDVIVEADQDSDADYWIRSIAQTCSDIYDSDNVKGILRYNASSTSDPTTSAYSYSDSCDDEDISNLVPCVALDANLDDLEDDFEVTVSKPNSVLFKWAMTSTTFVTDWADPTLLQVENGFTNFTNASNVIELPTAGVWAYFVIETANSIPHPFHHHG
;
A
#
# COMPACT_ATOMS: atom_id res chain seq x y z
N GLY A 1 -13.27 -7.81 -5.38
CA GLY A 1 -12.34 -6.78 -4.90
C GLY A 1 -10.95 -7.36 -4.79
N THR A 2 -9.99 -6.48 -4.47
CA THR A 2 -8.58 -6.81 -4.31
C THR A 2 -8.19 -6.70 -2.84
N TRP A 3 -7.59 -7.77 -2.33
CA TRP A 3 -6.98 -7.80 -1.02
C TRP A 3 -5.68 -8.61 -1.10
N TRP A 4 -5.04 -8.79 0.05
CA TRP A 4 -3.79 -9.54 0.19
C TRP A 4 -3.69 -10.09 1.62
N TYR A 5 -3.10 -11.27 1.77
CA TYR A 5 -2.74 -11.78 3.08
C TYR A 5 -1.26 -11.52 3.31
N HIS A 6 -0.87 -11.36 4.56
CA HIS A 6 0.53 -11.32 4.97
C HIS A 6 0.68 -11.92 6.37
N ARG A 7 1.90 -12.33 6.70
CA ARG A 7 2.20 -12.85 8.03
C ARG A 7 2.20 -11.71 9.05
N HIS A 8 1.33 -11.80 10.04
CA HIS A 8 1.23 -10.81 11.12
C HIS A 8 2.10 -11.16 12.34
N PHE A 9 3.31 -11.68 12.10
CA PHE A 9 4.28 -12.00 13.16
C PHE A 9 5.57 -11.19 12.94
N SER A 10 5.77 -10.17 13.78
CA SER A 10 6.89 -9.23 13.64
C SER A 10 7.00 -8.73 12.19
N LEU A 11 8.20 -8.73 11.61
CA LEU A 11 8.45 -8.25 10.25
C LEU A 11 8.39 -9.31 9.14
N GLN A 12 7.87 -10.51 9.43
CA GLN A 12 7.98 -11.64 8.48
C GLN A 12 7.17 -11.49 7.20
N ALA A 13 6.17 -10.60 7.19
CA ALA A 13 5.50 -10.22 5.94
C ALA A 13 6.54 -9.78 4.91
N TRP A 14 7.49 -8.95 5.33
CA TRP A 14 8.45 -8.30 4.46
C TRP A 14 9.73 -9.09 4.19
N ASP A 15 9.87 -10.27 4.80
CA ASP A 15 10.76 -11.34 4.28
C ASP A 15 10.10 -12.12 3.12
N GLY A 16 8.93 -11.67 2.64
CA GLY A 16 8.22 -12.24 1.49
C GLY A 16 7.04 -13.16 1.83
N VAL A 17 6.57 -13.20 3.08
CA VAL A 17 5.41 -14.03 3.48
C VAL A 17 4.10 -13.25 3.32
N PHE A 18 3.73 -12.99 2.08
CA PHE A 18 2.46 -12.39 1.68
C PHE A 18 1.96 -12.95 0.34
N GLY A 19 0.74 -12.59 -0.05
CA GLY A 19 0.19 -12.96 -1.35
C GLY A 19 -1.19 -12.37 -1.61
N GLY A 20 -1.62 -12.44 -2.87
CA GLY A 20 -2.87 -11.83 -3.31
C GLY A 20 -4.11 -12.59 -2.87
N ILE A 21 -5.15 -11.87 -2.46
CA ILE A 21 -6.52 -12.36 -2.36
C ILE A 21 -7.35 -11.68 -3.44
N LEU A 22 -7.89 -12.47 -4.36
CA LEU A 22 -8.79 -12.01 -5.42
C LEU A 22 -10.18 -12.59 -5.17
N ILE A 23 -11.15 -11.71 -4.91
CA ILE A 23 -12.56 -12.10 -4.76
C ILE A 23 -13.33 -11.56 -5.96
N ASN A 24 -13.73 -12.44 -6.89
CA ASN A 24 -14.54 -12.05 -8.04
C ASN A 24 -15.91 -11.50 -7.61
N GLY A 25 -16.42 -10.53 -8.36
CA GLY A 25 -17.68 -9.84 -8.07
C GLY A 25 -17.97 -8.76 -9.12
N PRO A 26 -19.02 -7.94 -8.91
CA PRO A 26 -19.31 -6.83 -9.79
C PRO A 26 -18.18 -5.79 -9.80
N ALA A 27 -18.14 -4.98 -10.86
CA ALA A 27 -17.22 -3.86 -11.04
C ALA A 27 -18.01 -2.63 -11.50
N THR A 28 -17.48 -1.43 -11.24
CA THR A 28 -18.17 -0.15 -11.50
C THR A 28 -17.89 0.39 -12.90
N ALA A 29 -16.99 -0.25 -13.65
CA ALA A 29 -16.80 -0.07 -15.09
C ALA A 29 -16.44 -1.40 -15.78
N ASN A 30 -16.70 -1.47 -17.09
CA ASN A 30 -16.43 -2.65 -17.90
C ASN A 30 -14.95 -2.75 -18.29
N TYR A 31 -14.43 -3.97 -18.32
CA TYR A 31 -13.11 -4.33 -18.81
C TYR A 31 -13.17 -5.68 -19.53
N ASP A 32 -12.18 -5.97 -20.36
CA ASP A 32 -12.13 -7.18 -21.19
C ASP A 32 -11.27 -8.28 -20.53
N VAL A 33 -10.18 -7.88 -19.88
CA VAL A 33 -9.19 -8.80 -19.28
C VAL A 33 -8.87 -8.38 -17.85
N ASP A 34 -8.86 -9.33 -16.93
CA ASP A 34 -8.32 -9.14 -15.58
C ASP A 34 -6.88 -9.67 -15.55
N LEU A 35 -5.91 -8.78 -15.33
CA LEU A 35 -4.49 -9.14 -15.23
C LEU A 35 -4.09 -9.59 -13.82
N GLY A 36 -4.99 -9.48 -12.84
CA GLY A 36 -4.72 -9.86 -11.46
C GLY A 36 -3.85 -8.83 -10.72
N HIS A 37 -3.15 -9.31 -9.69
CA HIS A 37 -2.37 -8.49 -8.78
C HIS A 37 -1.11 -7.91 -9.42
N VAL A 38 -0.83 -6.66 -9.07
CA VAL A 38 0.45 -5.98 -9.30
C VAL A 38 0.94 -5.46 -7.95
N PHE A 39 1.87 -6.19 -7.35
CA PHE A 39 2.45 -5.84 -6.06
C PHE A 39 3.56 -4.79 -6.22
N LEU A 40 3.54 -3.75 -5.42
CA LEU A 40 4.57 -2.72 -5.32
C LEU A 40 5.27 -2.90 -3.97
N ASN A 41 6.57 -3.16 -3.99
CA ASN A 41 7.36 -3.39 -2.77
C ASN A 41 8.63 -2.55 -2.81
N ASP A 42 9.07 -2.07 -1.66
CA ASP A 42 10.48 -1.81 -1.45
C ASP A 42 11.21 -3.13 -1.18
N TRP A 43 12.53 -3.10 -1.24
CA TRP A 43 13.31 -4.33 -1.11
C TRP A 43 14.69 -4.06 -0.57
N THR A 44 15.13 -4.95 0.32
CA THR A 44 16.49 -4.99 0.83
C THR A 44 17.19 -6.31 0.52
N HIS A 45 18.51 -6.25 0.38
CA HIS A 45 19.36 -7.41 0.26
C HIS A 45 19.74 -8.03 1.62
N GLU A 46 19.49 -7.31 2.72
CA GLU A 46 19.66 -7.81 4.09
C GLU A 46 18.36 -8.45 4.61
N SER A 47 18.43 -9.15 5.74
CA SER A 47 17.19 -9.60 6.40
C SER A 47 16.46 -8.41 7.03
N VAL A 48 15.12 -8.44 7.03
CA VAL A 48 14.33 -7.38 7.68
C VAL A 48 14.60 -7.26 9.18
N ASN A 49 15.11 -8.32 9.84
CA ASN A 49 15.56 -8.25 11.23
C ASN A 49 16.81 -7.39 11.41
N THR A 50 17.72 -7.38 10.42
CA THR A 50 18.87 -6.48 10.39
C THR A 50 18.38 -5.04 10.27
N CYS A 51 17.48 -4.78 9.32
CA CYS A 51 16.85 -3.47 9.11
C CYS A 51 16.12 -2.99 10.37
N LYS A 52 15.42 -3.89 11.08
CA LYS A 52 14.76 -3.58 12.36
C LYS A 52 15.72 -3.01 13.39
N ILE A 53 16.86 -3.68 13.61
CA ILE A 53 17.84 -3.25 14.62
C ILE A 53 18.39 -1.87 14.27
N ALA A 54 18.65 -1.61 12.99
CA ALA A 54 19.06 -0.30 12.52
C ALA A 54 17.94 0.74 12.72
N ALA A 55 16.71 0.43 12.33
CA ALA A 55 15.55 1.29 12.49
C ALA A 55 15.30 1.71 13.94
N GLU A 56 15.37 0.75 14.87
CA GLU A 56 15.19 1.00 16.30
C GLU A 56 16.34 1.84 16.90
N THR A 57 17.54 1.84 16.32
CA THR A 57 18.70 2.54 16.89
C THR A 57 18.97 3.91 16.25
N SER A 58 18.85 4.01 14.93
CA SER A 58 19.19 5.20 14.14
C SER A 58 18.07 5.73 13.23
N GLY A 59 16.91 5.05 13.17
CA GLY A 59 15.86 5.33 12.18
C GLY A 59 15.98 4.44 10.94
N PRO A 60 14.93 4.36 10.11
CA PRO A 60 14.93 3.55 8.89
C PRO A 60 16.16 3.87 8.02
N GLN A 61 16.70 2.84 7.38
CA GLN A 61 17.82 2.99 6.44
C GLN A 61 17.29 3.02 5.02
N GLU A 62 18.03 3.67 4.12
CA GLU A 62 17.84 3.53 2.68
C GLU A 62 17.79 2.05 2.29
N LEU A 63 16.72 1.64 1.60
CA LEU A 63 16.55 0.28 1.11
C LEU A 63 17.20 0.13 -0.28
N ASP A 64 17.67 -1.08 -0.58
CA ASP A 64 18.51 -1.34 -1.75
C ASP A 64 17.79 -1.21 -3.10
N ASN A 65 16.48 -1.46 -3.15
CA ASN A 65 15.72 -1.51 -4.40
C ASN A 65 14.20 -1.37 -4.14
N GLY A 66 13.42 -1.34 -5.22
CA GLY A 66 12.00 -1.64 -5.20
C GLY A 66 11.65 -2.68 -6.28
N LEU A 67 10.53 -3.37 -6.11
CA LEU A 67 10.06 -4.45 -6.97
C LEU A 67 8.64 -4.16 -7.45
N ILE A 68 8.42 -4.34 -8.76
CA ILE A 68 7.08 -4.44 -9.33
C ILE A 68 6.82 -5.92 -9.57
N ASN A 69 5.76 -6.43 -8.96
CA ASN A 69 5.34 -7.83 -8.97
C ASN A 69 6.48 -8.84 -8.71
N GLY A 70 7.37 -8.48 -7.77
CA GLY A 70 8.45 -9.36 -7.28
C GLY A 70 9.74 -9.33 -8.10
N THR A 71 9.90 -8.42 -9.06
CA THR A 71 11.14 -8.32 -9.85
C THR A 71 11.52 -6.88 -10.18
N ASN A 72 12.82 -6.64 -10.28
CA ASN A 72 13.43 -5.44 -10.84
C ASN A 72 14.88 -5.74 -11.24
N VAL A 73 15.53 -4.79 -11.89
CA VAL A 73 16.98 -4.80 -12.12
C VAL A 73 17.73 -4.23 -10.91
N TYR A 74 19.00 -4.62 -10.75
CA TYR A 74 19.94 -3.98 -9.83
C TYR A 74 21.35 -4.03 -10.43
N GLY A 75 21.88 -2.87 -10.83
CA GLY A 75 23.04 -2.81 -11.70
C GLY A 75 22.78 -3.57 -13.01
N ASP A 76 23.66 -4.50 -13.37
CA ASP A 76 23.55 -5.33 -14.58
C ASP A 76 22.83 -6.68 -14.35
N LEU A 77 22.21 -6.87 -13.17
CA LEU A 77 21.54 -8.12 -12.77
C LEU A 77 20.01 -7.95 -12.70
N GLY A 78 19.30 -9.08 -12.72
CA GLY A 78 17.85 -9.13 -12.60
C GLY A 78 17.12 -8.85 -13.92
N SER A 79 15.82 -8.61 -13.83
CA SER A 79 14.94 -8.31 -14.96
C SER A 79 13.79 -7.42 -14.50
N ARG A 80 13.24 -6.61 -15.39
CA ARG A 80 12.05 -5.82 -15.08
C ARG A 80 10.79 -6.67 -15.17
N PHE A 81 9.75 -6.26 -14.45
CA PHE A 81 8.43 -6.80 -14.67
C PHE A 81 7.96 -6.38 -16.06
N GLU A 82 7.50 -7.34 -16.87
CA GLU A 82 6.94 -7.06 -18.18
C GLU A 82 5.49 -7.53 -18.25
N GLN A 83 4.60 -6.62 -18.67
CA GLN A 83 3.21 -6.91 -18.95
C GLN A 83 2.98 -6.75 -20.45
N THR A 84 2.45 -7.77 -21.10
CA THR A 84 2.13 -7.70 -22.53
C THR A 84 0.63 -7.60 -22.77
N VAL A 85 0.27 -6.81 -23.78
CA VAL A 85 -1.10 -6.44 -24.14
C VAL A 85 -1.44 -7.06 -25.50
N PHE A 86 -1.90 -8.32 -25.50
CA PHE A 86 -1.92 -9.16 -26.71
C PHE A 86 -3.19 -9.13 -27.58
N ILE A 87 -4.31 -8.62 -27.08
CA ILE A 87 -5.60 -8.96 -27.69
C ILE A 87 -5.86 -8.08 -28.92
N SER A 88 -5.97 -6.78 -28.71
CA SER A 88 -6.10 -5.77 -29.76
C SER A 88 -5.98 -4.38 -29.15
N LEU A 89 -5.64 -3.40 -29.99
CA LEU A 89 -5.82 -1.99 -29.66
C LEU A 89 -7.27 -1.75 -29.20
N GLY A 90 -7.46 -0.96 -28.14
CA GLY A 90 -8.73 -0.68 -27.48
C GLY A 90 -9.17 -1.70 -26.42
N THR A 91 -8.40 -2.78 -26.19
CA THR A 91 -8.72 -3.74 -25.13
C THR A 91 -8.52 -3.08 -23.75
N LYS A 92 -9.47 -3.30 -22.83
CA LYS A 92 -9.46 -2.78 -21.46
C LYS A 92 -8.97 -3.83 -20.48
N TYR A 93 -7.91 -3.49 -19.75
CA TYR A 93 -7.25 -4.37 -18.80
C TYR A 93 -7.46 -3.87 -17.38
N ARG A 94 -7.96 -4.73 -16.49
CA ARG A 94 -8.01 -4.48 -15.05
C ARG A 94 -6.70 -4.90 -14.41
N LEU A 95 -6.03 -3.96 -13.74
CA LEU A 95 -4.88 -4.20 -12.88
C LEU A 95 -5.31 -4.01 -11.42
N ARG A 96 -4.77 -4.83 -10.53
CA ARG A 96 -5.11 -4.82 -9.10
C ARG A 96 -3.87 -4.45 -8.30
N LEU A 97 -3.69 -3.15 -8.10
CA LEU A 97 -2.51 -2.59 -7.43
C LEU A 97 -2.56 -2.92 -5.95
N VAL A 98 -1.42 -3.31 -5.38
CA VAL A 98 -1.24 -3.52 -3.95
C VAL A 98 0.09 -2.94 -3.54
N ASN A 99 0.11 -2.01 -2.59
CA ASN A 99 1.35 -1.62 -1.94
C ASN A 99 1.62 -2.57 -0.75
N ALA A 100 2.64 -3.41 -0.89
CA ALA A 100 3.07 -4.38 0.13
C ALA A 100 4.46 -4.03 0.72
N ALA A 101 4.92 -2.81 0.49
CA ALA A 101 6.20 -2.31 0.98
C ALA A 101 6.30 -2.29 2.52
N ILE A 102 7.53 -2.25 3.02
CA ILE A 102 7.90 -2.07 4.43
C ILE A 102 7.64 -0.65 4.89
N ASP A 103 8.16 0.32 4.13
CA ASP A 103 8.22 1.73 4.51
C ASP A 103 8.14 2.68 3.30
N THR A 104 7.41 2.28 2.24
CA THR A 104 7.37 3.05 0.99
C THR A 104 5.98 3.43 0.52
N HIS A 105 5.81 4.73 0.26
CA HIS A 105 4.66 5.30 -0.45
C HIS A 105 4.99 5.45 -1.93
N TRP A 106 4.11 4.96 -2.81
CA TRP A 106 4.36 4.94 -4.25
C TRP A 106 3.43 5.89 -5.00
N LYS A 107 3.96 6.53 -6.05
CA LYS A 107 3.16 6.97 -7.20
C LYS A 107 3.30 5.97 -8.32
N PHE A 108 2.23 5.23 -8.58
CA PHE A 108 2.16 4.28 -9.68
C PHE A 108 1.63 4.97 -10.94
N MET A 109 2.28 4.77 -12.08
CA MET A 109 1.78 5.27 -13.37
C MET A 109 2.25 4.39 -14.53
N ILE A 110 1.60 4.57 -15.67
CA ILE A 110 1.99 3.98 -16.94
C ILE A 110 2.12 5.12 -17.93
N ASP A 111 3.33 5.33 -18.48
CA ASP A 111 3.60 6.44 -19.38
C ASP A 111 2.60 6.46 -20.55
N ASN A 112 2.12 7.65 -20.91
CA ASN A 112 1.14 7.90 -21.97
C ASN A 112 -0.26 7.29 -21.76
N HIS A 113 -0.50 6.54 -20.68
CA HIS A 113 -1.81 5.96 -20.40
C HIS A 113 -2.48 6.70 -19.26
N THR A 114 -3.81 6.65 -19.22
CA THR A 114 -4.59 6.99 -18.03
C THR A 114 -5.19 5.74 -17.43
N MET A 115 -5.55 5.83 -16.15
CA MET A 115 -6.14 4.74 -15.38
C MET A 115 -7.54 5.15 -14.94
N THR A 116 -8.53 4.34 -15.28
CA THR A 116 -9.88 4.48 -14.70
C THR A 116 -9.92 3.70 -13.39
N VAL A 117 -9.93 4.40 -12.26
CA VAL A 117 -9.96 3.80 -10.92
C VAL A 117 -11.39 3.39 -10.59
N ILE A 118 -11.59 2.14 -10.19
CA ILE A 118 -12.93 1.54 -10.01
C ILE A 118 -13.16 1.00 -8.59
N ALA A 119 -12.11 0.82 -7.80
CA ALA A 119 -12.21 0.49 -6.39
C ALA A 119 -11.01 1.07 -5.63
N ALA A 120 -11.29 1.53 -4.42
CA ALA A 120 -10.28 1.78 -3.40
C ALA A 120 -10.47 0.69 -2.36
N ASP A 121 -9.40 -0.02 -2.04
CA ASP A 121 -9.43 -1.11 -1.11
C ASP A 121 -10.44 -2.22 -1.49
N LEU A 122 -11.28 -2.71 -0.56
CA LEU A 122 -12.37 -3.65 -0.88
C LEU A 122 -13.67 -2.96 -1.27
N VAL A 123 -13.66 -1.64 -1.48
CA VAL A 123 -14.85 -0.83 -1.71
C VAL A 123 -14.88 -0.36 -3.16
N PRO A 124 -15.84 -0.83 -3.97
CA PRO A 124 -16.07 -0.27 -5.30
C PRO A 124 -16.48 1.20 -5.22
N ILE A 125 -15.87 2.05 -6.04
CA ILE A 125 -16.09 3.49 -6.07
C ILE A 125 -16.68 3.94 -7.41
N VAL A 126 -17.28 5.14 -7.41
CA VAL A 126 -17.65 5.84 -8.64
C VAL A 126 -16.38 6.04 -9.46
N PRO A 127 -16.32 5.56 -10.72
CA PRO A 127 -15.09 5.63 -11.48
C PRO A 127 -14.60 7.05 -11.73
N TYR A 128 -13.30 7.27 -11.56
CA TYR A 128 -12.59 8.49 -11.98
C TYR A 128 -11.34 8.13 -12.78
N THR A 129 -10.82 9.08 -13.54
CA THR A 129 -9.62 8.89 -14.37
C THR A 129 -8.44 9.62 -13.76
N ALA A 130 -7.29 8.95 -13.70
CA ALA A 130 -6.04 9.50 -13.16
C ALA A 130 -4.85 9.15 -14.05
N GLU A 131 -3.83 10.01 -14.05
CA GLU A 131 -2.55 9.78 -14.75
C GLU A 131 -1.59 8.94 -13.88
N TYR A 132 -1.70 9.09 -12.56
CA TYR A 132 -0.97 8.31 -11.57
C TYR A 132 -1.89 7.95 -10.39
N ILE A 133 -1.51 6.94 -9.62
CA ILE A 133 -2.17 6.54 -8.38
C ILE A 133 -1.20 6.73 -7.23
N SER A 134 -1.57 7.54 -6.25
CA SER A 134 -0.91 7.65 -4.95
C SER A 134 -1.38 6.49 -4.07
N ILE A 135 -0.45 5.65 -3.61
CA ILE A 135 -0.79 4.42 -2.89
C ILE A 135 0.13 4.19 -1.69
N GLY A 136 -0.43 4.32 -0.49
CA GLY A 136 0.23 4.06 0.78
C GLY A 136 0.29 2.57 1.12
N MET A 137 1.16 2.21 2.07
CA MET A 137 1.36 0.80 2.43
C MET A 137 0.07 0.14 2.89
N GLY A 138 -0.19 -1.05 2.36
CA GLY A 138 -1.39 -1.83 2.63
C GLY A 138 -2.61 -1.44 1.82
N GLN A 139 -2.66 -0.29 1.16
CA GLN A 139 -3.76 0.10 0.28
C GLN A 139 -3.79 -0.70 -1.01
N ARG A 140 -4.98 -0.76 -1.62
CA ARG A 140 -5.19 -1.34 -2.95
C ARG A 140 -6.02 -0.41 -3.81
N TYR A 141 -5.73 -0.42 -5.11
CA TYR A 141 -6.58 0.20 -6.11
C TYR A 141 -6.82 -0.76 -7.26
N ASP A 142 -8.07 -0.90 -7.68
CA ASP A 142 -8.40 -1.55 -8.92
C ASP A 142 -8.49 -0.47 -10.01
N VAL A 143 -7.68 -0.61 -11.06
CA VAL A 143 -7.63 0.33 -12.16
C VAL A 143 -7.87 -0.38 -13.49
N ILE A 144 -8.51 0.31 -14.42
CA ILE A 144 -8.67 -0.14 -15.81
C ILE A 144 -7.79 0.73 -16.70
N VAL A 145 -6.96 0.08 -17.51
CA VAL A 145 -6.10 0.69 -18.51
C VAL A 145 -6.58 0.25 -19.89
N GLU A 146 -6.83 1.20 -20.78
CA GLU A 146 -7.17 0.92 -22.16
C GLU A 146 -5.90 0.87 -23.02
N ALA A 147 -5.79 -0.13 -23.88
CA ALA A 147 -4.67 -0.27 -24.80
C ALA A 147 -4.86 0.63 -26.03
N ASP A 148 -4.80 1.94 -25.87
CA ASP A 148 -5.17 2.94 -26.88
C ASP A 148 -3.98 3.74 -27.46
N GLN A 149 -2.75 3.37 -27.09
CA GLN A 149 -1.54 4.05 -27.53
C GLN A 149 -0.92 3.41 -28.80
N ASP A 150 0.18 4.00 -29.31
CA ASP A 150 0.90 3.51 -30.49
C ASP A 150 1.33 2.04 -30.29
N SER A 151 0.86 1.15 -31.17
CA SER A 151 1.08 -0.29 -31.11
C SER A 151 2.50 -0.72 -31.45
N ASP A 152 3.30 0.17 -32.05
CA ASP A 152 4.71 -0.08 -32.36
C ASP A 152 5.67 0.37 -31.24
N ALA A 153 5.14 0.93 -30.15
CA ALA A 153 5.91 1.43 -29.01
C ALA A 153 5.68 0.62 -27.73
N ASP A 154 6.68 0.65 -26.83
CA ASP A 154 6.56 0.14 -25.46
C ASP A 154 6.61 1.31 -24.47
N TYR A 155 6.01 1.12 -23.30
CA TYR A 155 5.80 2.18 -22.31
C TYR A 155 6.36 1.77 -20.95
N TRP A 156 6.94 2.71 -20.21
CA TRP A 156 7.33 2.44 -18.83
C TRP A 156 6.09 2.30 -17.94
N ILE A 157 6.09 1.25 -17.12
CA ILE A 157 5.31 1.18 -15.88
C ILE A 157 6.23 1.68 -14.78
N ARG A 158 5.79 2.63 -13.95
CA ARG A 158 6.62 3.24 -12.92
C ARG A 158 5.98 3.09 -11.55
N SER A 159 6.80 2.81 -10.55
CA SER A 159 6.44 2.90 -9.14
C SER A 159 7.46 3.83 -8.50
N ILE A 160 7.13 5.11 -8.36
CA ILE A 160 8.11 6.11 -7.93
C ILE A 160 7.94 6.36 -6.43
N ALA A 161 9.00 6.15 -5.65
CA ALA A 161 8.99 6.38 -4.21
C ALA A 161 8.87 7.89 -3.93
N GLN A 162 8.07 8.24 -2.92
CA GLN A 162 7.86 9.62 -2.50
C GLN A 162 8.81 10.01 -1.35
N THR A 163 8.97 11.30 -1.07
CA THR A 163 9.99 11.78 -0.10
C THR A 163 9.85 11.29 1.34
N CYS A 164 8.71 10.70 1.74
CA CYS A 164 8.59 10.01 3.03
C CYS A 164 9.24 8.62 3.04
N SER A 165 9.91 8.23 1.97
CA SER A 165 10.51 6.92 1.76
C SER A 165 11.94 7.07 1.28
N ASP A 166 12.81 6.14 1.67
CA ASP A 166 14.24 6.16 1.35
C ASP A 166 14.64 4.87 0.63
N ILE A 167 14.80 4.97 -0.69
CA ILE A 167 15.18 3.86 -1.57
C ILE A 167 16.28 4.32 -2.50
N TYR A 168 17.32 3.51 -2.62
CA TYR A 168 18.37 3.68 -3.60
C TYR A 168 17.81 3.63 -5.03
N ASP A 169 18.13 4.67 -5.82
CA ASP A 169 17.70 4.79 -7.22
C ASP A 169 16.17 4.69 -7.39
N SER A 170 15.44 5.48 -6.58
CA SER A 170 13.97 5.49 -6.49
C SER A 170 13.23 5.67 -7.82
N ASP A 171 13.84 6.31 -8.81
CA ASP A 171 13.30 6.49 -10.16
C ASP A 171 13.45 5.24 -11.06
N ASN A 172 14.17 4.21 -10.60
CA ASN A 172 14.50 3.02 -11.36
C ASN A 172 13.69 1.78 -10.98
N VAL A 173 12.64 1.96 -10.16
CA VAL A 173 11.62 0.95 -9.91
C VAL A 173 10.58 0.99 -11.04
N LYS A 174 10.90 0.29 -12.13
CA LYS A 174 10.12 0.30 -13.38
C LYS A 174 9.87 -1.09 -13.93
N GLY A 175 8.67 -1.26 -14.50
CA GLY A 175 8.28 -2.36 -15.36
C GLY A 175 8.05 -1.87 -16.80
N ILE A 176 7.70 -2.78 -17.71
CA ILE A 176 7.49 -2.47 -19.12
C ILE A 176 6.12 -2.95 -19.56
N LEU A 177 5.34 -2.05 -20.14
CA LEU A 177 4.13 -2.39 -20.87
C LEU A 177 4.48 -2.60 -22.35
N ARG A 178 4.42 -3.86 -22.79
CA ARG A 178 4.73 -4.30 -24.15
C ARG A 178 3.46 -4.32 -25.01
N TYR A 179 3.44 -3.54 -26.08
CA TYR A 179 2.41 -3.68 -27.12
C TYR A 179 2.85 -4.69 -28.19
N ASN A 180 4.17 -4.79 -28.43
CA ASN A 180 4.75 -5.75 -29.34
C ASN A 180 5.51 -6.84 -28.58
N ALA A 181 5.03 -8.08 -28.64
CA ALA A 181 5.62 -9.24 -27.98
C ALA A 181 7.03 -9.61 -28.47
N SER A 182 7.44 -9.12 -29.64
CA SER A 182 8.79 -9.33 -30.18
C SER A 182 9.75 -8.22 -29.77
N SER A 183 9.27 -7.14 -29.15
CA SER A 183 10.12 -6.06 -28.67
C SER A 183 10.93 -6.51 -27.46
N THR A 184 12.21 -6.16 -27.46
CA THR A 184 13.13 -6.44 -26.36
C THR A 184 13.84 -5.18 -25.87
N SER A 185 13.57 -4.03 -26.48
CA SER A 185 14.22 -2.77 -26.14
C SER A 185 13.49 -2.07 -25.01
N ASP A 186 14.21 -1.41 -24.12
CA ASP A 186 13.60 -0.63 -23.06
C ASP A 186 12.79 0.56 -23.64
N PRO A 187 11.62 0.91 -23.05
CA PRO A 187 10.88 2.10 -23.42
C PRO A 187 11.71 3.38 -23.35
N THR A 188 11.37 4.36 -24.17
CA THR A 188 11.97 5.71 -24.15
C THR A 188 10.98 6.80 -23.72
N THR A 189 9.83 6.38 -23.21
CA THR A 189 8.74 7.26 -22.75
C THR A 189 9.11 8.01 -21.47
N SER A 190 8.36 9.08 -21.18
CA SER A 190 8.58 9.95 -20.02
C SER A 190 7.41 9.88 -19.05
N ALA A 191 7.72 10.00 -17.76
CA ALA A 191 6.72 10.06 -16.69
C ALA A 191 5.79 11.27 -16.85
N TYR A 192 4.57 11.16 -16.34
CA TYR A 192 3.71 12.32 -16.10
C TYR A 192 4.34 13.25 -15.05
N SER A 193 3.99 14.53 -15.11
CA SER A 193 4.30 15.45 -14.02
C SER A 193 3.43 15.15 -12.81
N TYR A 194 4.01 15.11 -11.62
CA TYR A 194 3.29 14.96 -10.36
C TYR A 194 3.89 15.88 -9.30
N SER A 195 3.10 16.21 -8.28
CA SER A 195 3.62 16.81 -7.05
C SER A 195 4.09 15.71 -6.12
N ASP A 196 5.30 15.83 -5.57
CA ASP A 196 5.78 14.92 -4.53
C ASP A 196 4.95 15.11 -3.25
N SER A 197 4.39 13.99 -2.76
CA SER A 197 3.53 13.94 -1.58
C SER A 197 3.34 12.49 -1.15
N CYS A 198 3.12 12.27 0.14
CA CYS A 198 2.71 10.97 0.69
C CYS A 198 1.25 10.98 1.12
N ASP A 199 0.46 11.84 0.49
CA ASP A 199 -0.98 11.89 0.64
C ASP A 199 -1.62 10.75 -0.17
N ASP A 200 -2.76 10.26 0.30
CA ASP A 200 -3.63 9.39 -0.48
C ASP A 200 -4.20 10.11 -1.73
N GLU A 201 -4.94 9.37 -2.55
CA GLU A 201 -5.78 9.99 -3.58
C GLU A 201 -6.76 10.98 -2.96
N ASP A 202 -7.07 12.07 -3.69
CA ASP A 202 -8.00 13.10 -3.22
C ASP A 202 -9.33 12.47 -2.80
N ILE A 203 -9.73 12.70 -1.55
CA ILE A 203 -10.93 12.12 -0.95
C ILE A 203 -12.20 12.41 -1.76
N SER A 204 -12.24 13.51 -2.53
CA SER A 204 -13.36 13.84 -3.41
C SER A 204 -13.51 12.89 -4.60
N ASN A 205 -12.45 12.16 -4.98
CA ASN A 205 -12.48 11.11 -5.98
C ASN A 205 -12.89 9.74 -5.37
N LEU A 206 -12.75 9.56 -4.06
CA LEU A 206 -12.97 8.30 -3.36
C LEU A 206 -14.43 8.15 -2.90
N VAL A 207 -15.37 8.17 -3.85
CA VAL A 207 -16.82 8.09 -3.56
C VAL A 207 -17.31 6.64 -3.66
N PRO A 208 -17.70 5.97 -2.55
CA PRO A 208 -18.22 4.60 -2.60
C PRO A 208 -19.48 4.49 -3.47
N CYS A 209 -19.56 3.46 -4.32
CA CYS A 209 -20.77 3.20 -5.12
C CYS A 209 -21.97 2.81 -4.26
N VAL A 210 -21.73 2.14 -3.14
CA VAL A 210 -22.74 1.91 -2.10
C VAL A 210 -22.52 2.99 -1.05
N ALA A 211 -23.28 4.07 -1.16
CA ALA A 211 -23.20 5.18 -0.22
C ALA A 211 -23.64 4.73 1.18
N LEU A 212 -22.82 5.06 2.17
CA LEU A 212 -23.12 4.89 3.59
C LEU A 212 -22.72 6.19 4.30
N ASP A 213 -23.67 6.81 4.97
CA ASP A 213 -23.41 8.00 5.76
C ASP A 213 -22.93 7.59 7.16
N ALA A 214 -21.80 8.15 7.60
CA ALA A 214 -21.39 8.05 8.99
C ALA A 214 -22.34 8.90 9.85
N ASN A 215 -22.92 8.32 10.91
CA ASN A 215 -23.88 9.01 11.77
C ASN A 215 -23.20 9.62 13.01
N LEU A 216 -23.57 10.85 13.36
CA LEU A 216 -22.93 11.74 14.35
C LEU A 216 -22.99 11.29 15.84
N ASP A 217 -23.18 10.02 16.16
CA ASP A 217 -23.32 9.60 17.56
C ASP A 217 -21.98 9.57 18.34
N ASP A 218 -22.06 9.97 19.61
CA ASP A 218 -21.11 10.72 20.44
C ASP A 218 -19.85 10.01 21.03
N LEU A 219 -19.30 8.94 20.44
CA LEU A 219 -18.03 8.37 20.95
C LEU A 219 -16.84 8.84 20.11
N GLU A 220 -16.24 9.95 20.53
CA GLU A 220 -14.99 10.48 20.00
C GLU A 220 -13.88 10.21 21.01
N ASP A 221 -12.77 9.64 20.54
CA ASP A 221 -11.55 9.47 21.32
C ASP A 221 -10.36 9.91 20.47
N ASP A 222 -9.43 10.61 21.12
CA ASP A 222 -8.28 11.27 20.49
C ASP A 222 -7.01 10.44 20.71
N PHE A 223 -6.36 10.06 19.63
CA PHE A 223 -5.20 9.18 19.62
C PHE A 223 -3.96 9.92 19.12
N GLU A 224 -3.23 10.52 20.06
CA GLU A 224 -1.95 11.15 19.74
C GLU A 224 -0.89 10.07 19.39
N VAL A 225 -0.28 10.20 18.21
CA VAL A 225 0.84 9.39 17.75
C VAL A 225 2.14 10.17 17.94
N THR A 226 3.06 9.57 18.69
CA THR A 226 4.38 10.14 18.98
C THR A 226 5.48 9.13 18.71
N VAL A 227 6.68 9.64 18.41
CA VAL A 227 7.91 8.85 18.37
C VAL A 227 8.91 9.42 19.36
N SER A 228 9.53 8.55 20.14
CA SER A 228 10.55 8.96 21.10
C SER A 228 11.61 7.88 21.29
N LYS A 229 12.73 8.24 21.91
CA LYS A 229 13.73 7.30 22.45
C LYS A 229 13.55 7.20 23.96
N PRO A 230 12.55 6.45 24.47
CA PRO A 230 12.36 6.33 25.91
C PRO A 230 13.62 5.74 26.55
N ASN A 231 14.18 6.47 27.53
CA ASN A 231 15.44 6.15 28.22
C ASN A 231 16.69 6.08 27.32
N SER A 232 16.69 6.73 26.15
CA SER A 232 17.84 6.82 25.23
C SER A 232 18.36 5.49 24.67
N VAL A 233 17.54 4.44 24.66
CA VAL A 233 17.97 3.10 24.18
C VAL A 233 17.53 2.85 22.74
N LEU A 234 16.23 2.80 22.47
CA LEU A 234 15.66 2.52 21.15
C LEU A 234 14.54 3.50 20.82
N PHE A 235 14.37 3.84 19.55
CA PHE A 235 13.18 4.52 19.04
C PHE A 235 11.96 3.62 19.25
N LYS A 236 10.87 4.22 19.71
CA LYS A 236 9.57 3.59 19.84
C LYS A 236 8.48 4.54 19.39
N TRP A 237 7.57 4.00 18.60
CA TRP A 237 6.28 4.61 18.32
C TRP A 237 5.35 4.39 19.51
N ALA A 238 4.55 5.39 19.83
CA ALA A 238 3.52 5.33 20.84
C ALA A 238 2.24 5.96 20.31
N MET A 239 1.11 5.33 20.64
CA MET A 239 -0.22 5.90 20.48
C MET A 239 -0.77 6.11 21.90
N THR A 240 -1.36 7.27 22.18
CA THR A 240 -1.85 7.66 23.53
C THR A 240 -0.80 7.45 24.63
N SER A 241 0.45 7.87 24.36
CA SER A 241 1.62 7.70 25.24
C SER A 241 2.05 6.25 25.52
N THR A 242 1.47 5.26 24.84
CA THR A 242 1.78 3.84 25.03
C THR A 242 2.39 3.23 23.77
N THR A 243 3.55 2.59 23.90
CA THR A 243 4.03 1.64 22.88
C THR A 243 3.36 0.29 23.09
N PHE A 244 2.58 -0.14 22.10
CA PHE A 244 1.92 -1.45 22.12
C PHE A 244 2.94 -2.59 22.21
N VAL A 245 2.71 -3.51 23.14
CA VAL A 245 3.47 -4.77 23.26
C VAL A 245 2.48 -5.90 23.49
N THR A 246 2.47 -6.88 22.58
CA THR A 246 1.67 -8.10 22.74
C THR A 246 2.47 -9.17 23.50
N ASP A 247 1.80 -9.93 24.36
CA ASP A 247 2.31 -11.21 24.86
C ASP A 247 1.84 -12.33 23.93
N TRP A 248 2.77 -12.96 23.21
CA TRP A 248 2.42 -14.03 22.27
C TRP A 248 1.93 -15.30 22.95
N ALA A 249 2.31 -15.54 24.21
CA ALA A 249 1.87 -16.70 24.96
C ALA A 249 0.50 -16.49 25.63
N ASP A 250 0.07 -15.23 25.77
CA ASP A 250 -1.20 -14.84 26.40
C ASP A 250 -1.94 -13.78 25.56
N PRO A 251 -2.43 -14.15 24.35
CA PRO A 251 -3.12 -13.21 23.47
C PRO A 251 -4.44 -12.71 24.06
N THR A 252 -4.89 -11.52 23.66
CA THR A 252 -6.11 -10.87 24.18
C THR A 252 -7.34 -11.78 24.15
N LEU A 253 -7.52 -12.61 23.12
CA LEU A 253 -8.63 -13.55 23.04
C LEU A 253 -8.59 -14.62 24.15
N LEU A 254 -7.40 -15.12 24.50
CA LEU A 254 -7.22 -16.07 25.60
C LEU A 254 -7.48 -15.39 26.95
N GLN A 255 -7.04 -14.14 27.13
CA GLN A 255 -7.33 -13.34 28.31
C GLN A 255 -8.85 -13.19 28.50
N VAL A 256 -9.58 -12.81 27.44
CA VAL A 256 -11.04 -12.68 27.45
C VAL A 256 -11.73 -14.03 27.74
N GLU A 257 -11.31 -15.12 27.09
CA GLU A 257 -11.83 -16.47 27.35
C GLU A 257 -11.67 -16.88 28.82
N ASN A 258 -10.57 -16.49 29.46
CA ASN A 258 -10.30 -16.71 30.88
C ASN A 258 -11.02 -15.71 31.82
N GLY A 259 -11.88 -14.84 31.28
CA GLY A 259 -12.64 -13.86 32.06
C GLY A 259 -11.84 -12.65 32.53
N PHE A 260 -10.68 -12.40 31.92
CA PHE A 260 -9.88 -11.21 32.20
C PHE A 260 -10.56 -9.97 31.62
N THR A 261 -10.68 -8.93 32.45
CA THR A 261 -11.40 -7.68 32.12
C THR A 261 -10.59 -6.43 32.51
N ASN A 262 -9.36 -6.60 32.96
CA ASN A 262 -8.54 -5.49 33.48
C ASN A 262 -7.27 -5.33 32.64
N PHE A 263 -7.43 -4.80 31.43
CA PHE A 263 -6.32 -4.59 30.51
C PHE A 263 -5.36 -3.51 31.02
N THR A 264 -4.06 -3.73 30.79
CA THR A 264 -3.05 -2.74 31.16
C THR A 264 -2.94 -1.66 30.09
N ASN A 265 -2.44 -0.46 30.44
CA ASN A 265 -2.14 0.57 29.45
C ASN A 265 -1.25 0.03 28.31
N ALA A 266 -0.30 -0.87 28.61
CA ALA A 266 0.59 -1.50 27.61
C ALA A 266 -0.14 -2.33 26.54
N SER A 267 -1.35 -2.80 26.86
CA SER A 267 -2.22 -3.53 25.93
C SER A 267 -2.96 -2.60 24.95
N ASN A 268 -2.96 -1.29 25.23
CA ASN A 268 -3.62 -0.23 24.45
C ASN A 268 -5.05 -0.59 24.01
N VAL A 269 -5.85 -1.15 24.93
CA VAL A 269 -7.20 -1.62 24.65
C VAL A 269 -8.17 -0.45 24.69
N ILE A 270 -8.99 -0.35 23.64
CA ILE A 270 -10.13 0.57 23.55
C ILE A 270 -11.39 -0.30 23.55
N GLU A 271 -12.26 -0.09 24.53
CA GLU A 271 -13.50 -0.86 24.66
C GLU A 271 -14.66 -0.16 23.95
N LEU A 272 -15.33 -0.89 23.06
CA LEU A 272 -16.56 -0.45 22.39
C LEU A 272 -17.73 -1.32 22.86
N PRO A 273 -18.31 -1.06 24.04
CA PRO A 273 -19.26 -1.98 24.68
C PRO A 273 -20.66 -1.97 24.06
N THR A 274 -20.96 -0.98 23.22
CA THR A 274 -22.29 -0.77 22.65
C THR A 274 -22.35 -1.31 21.23
N ALA A 275 -23.26 -2.25 20.97
CA ALA A 275 -23.43 -2.81 19.63
C ALA A 275 -24.19 -1.84 18.70
N GLY A 276 -23.73 -1.75 17.44
CA GLY A 276 -24.45 -1.04 16.38
C GLY A 276 -24.36 0.49 16.45
N VAL A 277 -23.38 1.04 17.18
CA VAL A 277 -23.09 2.48 17.21
C VAL A 277 -21.79 2.77 16.46
N TRP A 278 -21.69 3.98 15.93
CA TRP A 278 -20.44 4.49 15.36
C TRP A 278 -19.45 4.84 16.49
N ALA A 279 -18.17 4.71 16.18
CA ALA A 279 -17.07 5.20 16.99
C ALA A 279 -16.14 6.03 16.09
N TYR A 280 -15.71 7.18 16.60
CA TYR A 280 -14.87 8.13 15.89
C TYR A 280 -13.48 8.12 16.52
N PHE A 281 -12.48 7.83 15.70
CA PHE A 281 -11.07 7.82 16.10
C PHE A 281 -10.38 8.99 15.42
N VAL A 282 -9.99 10.00 16.18
CA VAL A 282 -9.16 11.09 15.65
C VAL A 282 -7.72 10.74 15.97
N ILE A 283 -6.95 10.40 14.94
CA ILE A 283 -5.52 10.07 15.11
C ILE A 283 -4.72 11.29 14.69
N GLU A 284 -3.99 11.87 15.64
CA GLU A 284 -3.24 13.09 15.42
C GLU A 284 -1.75 12.90 15.66
N THR A 285 -0.93 13.73 15.02
CA THR A 285 0.49 13.77 15.32
C THR A 285 1.07 15.15 15.11
N ALA A 286 2.00 15.53 15.99
CA ALA A 286 2.83 16.72 15.82
C ALA A 286 4.12 16.45 15.03
N ASN A 287 4.41 15.19 14.70
CA ASN A 287 5.54 14.85 13.87
C ASN A 287 5.20 15.10 12.38
N SER A 288 6.23 15.22 11.54
CA SER A 288 6.07 15.45 10.10
C SER A 288 6.21 14.15 9.30
N ILE A 289 5.93 13.00 9.92
CA ILE A 289 6.08 11.68 9.28
C ILE A 289 4.66 11.15 9.01
N PRO A 290 4.28 10.95 7.75
CA PRO A 290 2.98 10.37 7.41
C PRO A 290 2.94 8.89 7.80
N HIS A 291 1.76 8.38 8.14
CA HIS A 291 1.55 6.99 8.55
C HIS A 291 0.30 6.41 7.87
N PRO A 292 0.41 5.25 7.20
CA PRO A 292 -0.78 4.53 6.74
C PRO A 292 -1.42 3.80 7.92
N PHE A 293 -2.62 4.22 8.32
CA PHE A 293 -3.39 3.57 9.37
C PHE A 293 -4.25 2.44 8.80
N HIS A 294 -4.17 1.26 9.41
CA HIS A 294 -4.95 0.08 9.04
C HIS A 294 -5.81 -0.37 10.22
N HIS A 295 -7.11 -0.59 9.97
CA HIS A 295 -8.07 -1.08 10.95
C HIS A 295 -8.50 -2.52 10.61
N HIS A 296 -8.34 -3.43 11.57
CA HIS A 296 -8.81 -4.81 11.46
C HIS A 296 -10.33 -4.88 11.75
N GLY A 297 -11.02 -5.83 11.12
CA GLY A 297 -12.46 -6.05 11.31
C GLY A 297 -12.83 -6.88 12.53
#